data_AF-A0A804K2D8-F1
#
_entry.id   AF-A0A804K2D8-F1
#
_cell.length_a   1.000
_cell.length_b   1.000
_cell.length_c   1.000
_cell.angle_alpha   90.00
_cell.angle_beta   90.00
_cell.angle_gamma   90.00
#
_symmetry.space_group_name_H-M   'P 1'
#
loop_
_entity.id
_entity.type
_entity.pdbx_description
1 polymer ?
#
loop_
_entity_poly.entity_id
_entity_poly.type
_entity_poly.pdbx_seq_one_letter_code
_entity_poly.pdbx_strand_id
1 'polypeptide(L)' 'EYGSYCFAWGCCPLEAATCCEDHYSCCPHDYPICNVQEGTCLMSKNSPLRVKASKRTPAIPYWAHSISEGKRSSA' A
#
# COMPACT_ATOMS: atom_id res chain seq x y z
N GLU A 1 7.32 -26.28 -4.06
CA GLU A 1 6.68 -25.66 -2.89
C GLU A 1 6.85 -24.15 -3.00
N TYR A 2 5.77 -23.40 -3.24
CA TYR A 2 5.80 -21.93 -3.25
C TYR A 2 4.97 -21.43 -2.06
N GLY A 3 5.24 -21.99 -0.87
CA GLY A 3 4.47 -21.75 0.35
C GLY A 3 5.01 -20.60 1.21
N SER A 4 6.12 -19.96 0.81
CA SER A 4 6.83 -18.96 1.63
C SER A 4 6.90 -17.57 1.01
N TYR A 5 6.38 -17.39 -0.21
CA TYR A 5 6.39 -16.11 -0.90
C TYR A 5 4.95 -15.60 -0.99
N CYS A 6 4.51 -14.85 0.01
CA CYS A 6 3.43 -13.90 -0.20
C CYS A 6 3.95 -12.84 -1.17
N PHE A 7 3.42 -12.78 -2.40
CA PHE A 7 3.56 -11.58 -3.25
C PHE A 7 2.70 -10.48 -2.62
N ALA A 8 3.22 -9.98 -1.51
CA ALA A 8 2.57 -9.16 -0.51
C ALA A 8 2.41 -7.72 -1.02
N TRP A 9 1.57 -7.52 -2.03
CA TRP A 9 1.02 -6.20 -2.29
C TRP A 9 0.10 -5.87 -1.13
N GLY A 10 0.64 -5.20 -0.10
CA GLY A 10 -0.22 -4.69 0.95
C GLY A 10 -1.11 -3.58 0.42
N CYS A 11 -2.21 -3.36 1.13
CA CYS A 11 -3.21 -2.38 0.74
C CYS A 11 -2.65 -0.95 0.85
N CYS A 12 -3.30 -0.03 0.12
CA CYS A 12 -3.12 1.38 0.43
C CYS A 12 -3.77 1.67 1.80
N PRO A 13 -3.15 2.49 2.67
CA PRO A 13 -3.75 2.89 3.94
C PRO A 13 -4.96 3.84 3.76
N LEU A 14 -5.15 4.36 2.55
CA LEU A 14 -6.20 5.30 2.19
C LEU A 14 -7.37 4.56 1.54
N GLU A 15 -8.60 4.95 1.91
CA GLU A 15 -9.83 4.42 1.32
C GLU A 15 -9.92 4.79 -0.16
N ALA A 16 -10.33 3.82 -0.99
CA ALA A 16 -10.47 3.97 -2.44
C ALA A 16 -9.22 4.53 -3.17
N ALA A 17 -8.03 4.31 -2.60
CA ALA A 17 -6.79 4.84 -3.17
C ALA A 17 -6.32 4.03 -4.39
N THR A 18 -5.84 4.77 -5.38
CA THR A 18 -5.25 4.24 -6.61
C THR A 18 -3.80 3.87 -6.37
N CYS A 19 -3.42 2.68 -6.81
CA CYS A 19 -2.02 2.26 -6.81
C CYS A 19 -1.28 2.83 -8.02
N CYS A 20 -0.11 3.40 -7.78
CA CYS A 20 0.77 3.86 -8.84
C CYS A 20 1.55 2.69 -9.47
N GLU A 21 2.13 2.92 -10.66
CA GLU A 21 2.89 1.92 -11.42
C GLU A 21 4.21 1.48 -10.74
N ASP A 22 4.70 2.26 -9.77
CA ASP A 22 5.84 1.88 -8.94
C ASP A 22 5.52 0.76 -7.95
N HIS A 23 4.23 0.42 -7.84
CA HIS A 23 3.68 -0.55 -6.93
C HIS A 23 4.09 -0.36 -5.46
N TYR A 24 4.49 0.85 -5.10
CA TYR A 24 4.91 1.22 -3.76
C TYR A 24 4.16 2.45 -3.28
N SER A 25 3.74 3.30 -4.20
CA SER A 25 2.98 4.51 -3.94
C SER A 25 1.48 4.31 -4.19
N CYS A 26 0.70 5.00 -3.36
CA CYS A 26 -0.74 5.07 -3.37
C CYS A 26 -1.17 6.53 -3.40
N CYS A 27 -2.14 6.82 -4.23
CA CYS A 27 -2.75 8.13 -4.33
C CYS A 27 -4.22 8.09 -3.90
N PRO A 28 -4.70 9.07 -3.12
CA PRO A 28 -6.11 9.15 -2.77
C PRO A 28 -6.97 9.31 -4.02
N HIS A 29 -8.24 8.91 -3.93
CA HIS A 29 -9.21 9.02 -5.03
C HIS A 29 -9.31 10.46 -5.59
N ASP A 30 -9.21 11.48 -4.73
CA ASP A 30 -9.27 12.89 -5.13
C ASP A 30 -8.04 13.37 -5.93
N TYR A 31 -6.93 12.63 -5.87
CA TYR A 31 -5.68 12.95 -6.58
C TYR A 31 -5.23 11.75 -7.41
N PRO A 32 -5.95 11.37 -8.47
CA PRO A 32 -5.71 10.12 -9.19
C PRO A 32 -4.44 10.11 -10.04
N ILE A 33 -3.82 11.27 -10.28
CA ILE A 33 -2.63 11.36 -11.14
C ILE A 33 -1.38 11.13 -10.31
N CYS A 34 -0.76 9.96 -10.49
CA CYS A 34 0.51 9.62 -9.87
C CYS A 34 1.69 10.34 -10.54
N ASN A 35 2.43 11.14 -9.78
CA ASN A 35 3.76 11.60 -10.14
C ASN A 35 4.79 10.80 -9.33
N VAL A 36 5.15 9.63 -9.86
CA VAL A 36 6.11 8.70 -9.23
C VAL A 36 7.49 9.31 -9.08
N GLN A 37 7.93 10.14 -10.04
CA GLN A 37 9.26 10.79 -10.00
C GLN A 37 9.41 11.72 -8.79
N GLU A 38 8.35 12.46 -8.46
CA GLU A 38 8.35 13.35 -7.29
C GLU A 38 7.74 12.70 -6.03
N GLY A 39 7.18 11.49 -6.13
CA GLY A 39 6.46 10.82 -5.04
C GLY A 39 5.22 11.60 -4.59
N THR A 40 4.51 12.23 -5.53
CA THR A 40 3.33 13.06 -5.26
C THR A 40 2.14 12.64 -6.13
N CYS A 41 0.95 13.06 -5.72
CA CYS A 41 -0.30 12.84 -6.41
C CYS A 41 -0.92 14.18 -6.77
N LEU A 42 -1.45 14.28 -7.98
CA LEU A 42 -2.08 15.48 -8.53
C LEU A 42 -3.55 15.20 -8.82
N MET A 43 -4.40 16.21 -8.65
CA MET A 43 -5.81 16.12 -9.04
C MET A 43 -5.95 16.16 -10.56
N SER A 44 -5.05 16.87 -11.24
CA SER A 44 -4.98 16.99 -12.70
C SER A 44 -3.56 17.33 -13.13
N LYS A 45 -3.21 17.12 -14.41
CA LYS A 45 -1.84 17.27 -14.94
C LYS A 45 -1.18 18.63 -14.65
N ASN A 46 -1.98 19.69 -14.46
CA ASN A 46 -1.51 21.06 -14.21
C ASN A 46 -2.09 21.68 -12.92
N SER A 47 -2.59 20.87 -11.98
CA SER A 47 -3.08 21.40 -10.71
C SER A 47 -1.90 21.95 -9.89
N PRO A 48 -1.99 23.16 -9.32
CA PRO A 48 -1.02 23.64 -8.34
C PRO A 48 -1.10 22.82 -7.03
N LEU A 49 -2.20 22.08 -6.83
CA LEU A 49 -2.42 21.26 -5.64
C LEU A 49 -1.84 19.86 -5.86
N ARG A 50 -0.80 19.56 -5.10
CA ARG A 50 -0.13 18.27 -5.02
C ARG A 50 -0.17 17.75 -3.59
N VAL A 51 -0.51 16.48 -3.43
CA VAL A 51 -0.44 15.79 -2.14
C VAL A 51 0.68 14.77 -2.18
N LYS A 52 1.26 14.45 -1.03
CA LYS A 52 2.30 13.43 -0.96
C LYS A 52 1.68 12.07 -1.21
N ALA A 53 2.32 11.26 -2.05
CA ALA A 53 1.88 9.89 -2.24
C ALA A 53 2.05 9.11 -0.94
N SER A 54 1.04 8.34 -0.59
CA SER A 54 1.09 7.45 0.56
C SER A 54 1.85 6.19 0.18
N LYS A 55 2.68 5.69 1.08
CA LYS A 55 3.36 4.42 0.85
C LYS A 55 2.38 3.28 1.11
N ARG A 56 2.45 2.23 0.31
CA ARG A 56 1.76 0.97 0.62
C ARG A 56 2.21 0.48 1.98
N THR A 57 1.28 -0.05 2.76
CA THR A 57 1.65 -0.81 3.95
C THR A 57 2.25 -2.14 3.49
N PRO A 58 3.34 -2.62 4.10
CA PRO A 58 3.81 -3.98 3.85
C PRO A 58 2.70 -4.98 4.17
N ALA A 59 2.51 -6.02 3.36
CA ALA A 59 1.62 -7.08 3.81
C ALA A 59 2.27 -7.81 4.99
N ILE A 60 1.47 -8.01 6.02
CA ILE A 60 1.87 -8.76 7.20
C ILE A 60 1.85 -10.25 6.87
N PRO A 61 2.96 -10.97 7.09
CA PRO A 61 2.98 -12.40 6.83
C PRO A 61 2.09 -13.12 7.85
N TYR A 62 1.53 -14.27 7.47
CA TYR A 62 0.62 -15.05 8.32
C TYR A 62 1.20 -15.38 9.71
N TRP A 63 2.52 -15.58 9.78
CA TRP A 63 3.23 -15.86 11.04
C TRP A 63 3.30 -14.63 11.97
N ALA A 64 3.20 -13.40 11.44
CA ALA A 64 3.14 -12.18 12.23
C ALA A 64 1.74 -11.92 12.82
N HIS A 65 0.67 -12.37 12.14
CA HIS A 65 -0.69 -12.35 12.70
C HIS A 65 -0.86 -13.28 13.92
N SER A 66 -0.03 -14.32 14.02
CA SER A 66 -0.11 -15.35 15.07
C SER A 66 0.40 -14.86 16.44
N ILE A 67 0.98 -13.66 16.53
CA ILE A 67 1.53 -13.11 17.77
C ILE A 67 0.47 -12.31 18.56
N SER A 68 -0.54 -11.74 17.90
CA SER A 68 -1.57 -10.91 18.56
C SER A 68 -2.78 -11.71 19.09
N GLU A 69 -3.03 -12.90 18.57
CA GLU A 69 -4.03 -13.83 19.13
C GLU A 69 -3.30 -14.90 19.96
N GLY A 70 -3.08 -14.60 21.24
CA GLY A 70 -2.52 -15.58 22.16
C GLY A 70 -3.30 -16.91 22.15
N LYS A 71 -2.54 -18.00 22.32
CA LYS A 71 -2.98 -19.40 22.52
C LYS A 71 -3.60 -20.10 21.30
N ARG A 72 -2.79 -20.99 20.69
CA ARG A 72 -2.98 -22.44 20.90
C ARG A 72 -1.71 -23.22 20.58
N SER A 73 -1.00 -23.67 21.62
CA SER A 73 -0.13 -24.84 21.53
C SER A 73 -0.97 -26.04 21.08
N SER A 74 -0.45 -26.83 20.16
CA SER A 74 -0.70 -28.27 20.00
C SER A 74 0.49 -28.76 19.17
N ALA A 75 1.56 -29.16 19.85
CA ALA A 75 1.85 -30.55 20.24
C ALA A 75 2.50 -31.29 19.07
#